data_AF-A0A6N8DQW1-F1
#
_entry.id   AF-A0A6N8DQW1-F1
#
_cell.length_a   1.000
_cell.length_b   1.000
_cell.length_c   1.000
_cell.angle_alpha   90.00
_cell.angle_beta   90.00
_cell.angle_gamma   90.00
#
_symmetry.space_group_name_H-M   'P 1'
#
loop_
_entity.id
_entity.type
_entity.pdbx_description
1 polymer ?
#
loop_
_entity_poly.entity_id
_entity_poly.type
_entity_poly.pdbx_seq_one_letter_code
_entity_poly.pdbx_strand_id
1 'polypeptide(L)' 'MDHPTVPTESPIQVPRWRVTITYRADANRPGLTRLVADQDEAAEYVRTAPYFDEIEFIDLVLIPRRQAEQAA' A
#
# COMPACT_ATOMS: atom_id res chain seq x y z
N MET A 1 38.34 -10.67 -13.41
CA MET A 1 37.18 -9.99 -13.99
C MET A 1 36.25 -9.67 -12.83
N ASP A 2 36.51 -8.54 -12.17
CA ASP A 2 35.65 -8.04 -11.11
C ASP A 2 34.42 -7.40 -11.76
N HIS A 3 33.27 -8.08 -11.65
CA HIS A 3 31.99 -7.46 -11.95
C HIS A 3 31.71 -6.41 -10.88
N PRO A 4 31.55 -5.12 -11.21
CA PRO A 4 31.03 -4.16 -10.26
C PRO A 4 29.57 -4.55 -9.98
N THR A 5 29.30 -5.04 -8.78
CA THR A 5 27.93 -5.15 -8.27
C THR A 5 27.47 -3.74 -7.96
N VAL A 6 26.83 -3.10 -8.95
CA VAL A 6 26.11 -1.85 -8.74
C VAL A 6 24.95 -2.17 -7.79
N PRO A 7 24.87 -1.54 -6.59
CA PRO A 7 23.65 -1.63 -5.80
C PRO A 7 22.54 -1.02 -6.65
N THR A 8 21.56 -1.84 -7.03
CA THR A 8 20.35 -1.34 -7.68
C THR A 8 19.60 -0.54 -6.63
N GLU A 9 19.83 0.78 -6.61
CA GLU A 9 18.98 1.71 -5.89
C GLU A 9 17.57 1.46 -6.40
N SER A 10 16.74 0.81 -5.57
CA SER A 10 15.34 0.60 -5.89
C SER A 10 14.75 1.99 -6.14
N PRO A 11 14.16 2.25 -7.32
CA PRO A 11 13.59 3.56 -7.59
C PRO A 11 12.64 3.89 -6.44
N ILE A 12 12.76 5.09 -5.86
CA ILE A 12 11.87 5.55 -4.79
C ILE A 12 10.45 5.52 -5.37
N GLN A 13 9.72 4.46 -5.07
CA GLN A 13 8.37 4.28 -5.56
C GLN A 13 7.48 5.21 -4.75
N VAL A 14 7.06 6.32 -5.36
CA VAL A 14 6.12 7.24 -4.73
C VAL A 14 4.84 6.46 -4.45
N PRO A 15 4.31 6.45 -3.21
CA PRO A 15 3.10 5.73 -2.89
C PRO A 15 1.93 6.24 -3.74
N ARG A 16 1.27 5.32 -4.45
CA ARG A 16 0.14 5.63 -5.35
C ARG A 16 -1.14 4.91 -4.98
N TRP A 17 -1.10 4.02 -4.01
CA TRP A 17 -2.26 3.23 -3.62
C TRP A 17 -2.57 3.50 -2.16
N ARG A 18 -3.85 3.67 -1.85
CA ARG A 18 -4.37 3.64 -0.48
C ARG A 18 -5.07 2.31 -0.26
N VAL A 19 -4.62 1.58 0.74
CA VAL A 19 -5.27 0.36 1.23
C VAL A 19 -5.97 0.69 2.53
N THR A 20 -7.24 0.31 2.65
CA THR A 20 -8.00 0.37 3.90
C THR A 20 -8.49 -1.04 4.23
N ILE A 21 -8.30 -1.46 5.47
CA ILE A 21 -8.75 -2.75 6.01
C ILE A 21 -9.83 -2.45 7.03
N THR A 22 -11.00 -3.06 6.84
CA THR A 22 -12.10 -3.01 7.78
C THR A 22 -12.33 -4.41 8.31
N TYR A 23 -12.30 -4.55 9.63
CA TYR A 23 -12.59 -5.81 10.32
C TYR A 23 -14.08 -5.96 10.57
N ARG A 24 -14.52 -7.21 10.77
CA ARG A 24 -15.91 -7.51 11.14
C ARG A 24 -16.33 -6.73 12.38
N ALA A 25 -17.58 -6.26 12.40
CA ALA A 25 -18.12 -5.46 13.49
C ALA A 25 -18.05 -6.18 14.87
N ASP A 26 -18.18 -7.51 14.89
CA ASP A 26 -18.10 -8.31 16.13
C ASP A 26 -16.68 -8.42 16.70
N ALA A 27 -15.64 -8.19 15.88
CA ALA A 27 -14.24 -8.28 16.32
C ALA A 27 -13.78 -7.04 17.12
N ASN A 28 -14.57 -5.96 17.11
CA ASN A 28 -14.30 -4.69 17.82
C ASN A 28 -12.86 -4.18 17.59
N ARG A 29 -12.38 -4.25 16.35
CA ARG A 29 -11.04 -3.80 15.94
C ARG A 29 -11.11 -2.45 15.21
N PRO A 30 -10.14 -1.55 15.44
CA PRO A 30 -10.02 -0.36 14.61
C PRO A 30 -9.62 -0.74 13.18
N GLY A 31 -10.23 -0.11 12.18
CA GLY A 31 -9.78 -0.25 10.80
C GLY A 31 -8.35 0.25 10.61
N LEU A 32 -7.64 -0.31 9.62
CA LEU A 32 -6.29 0.10 9.29
C LEU A 32 -6.28 0.82 7.94
N THR A 33 -5.40 1.79 7.76
CA THR A 33 -5.23 2.48 6.47
C THR A 33 -3.75 2.76 6.23
N ARG A 34 -3.27 2.44 5.03
CA ARG A 34 -1.87 2.65 4.65
C ARG A 34 -1.75 3.09 3.19
N LEU A 35 -0.74 3.93 2.93
CA LEU A 35 -0.29 4.27 1.59
C LEU A 35 0.83 3.32 1.16
N VAL A 36 0.74 2.79 -0.05
CA VAL A 36 1.68 1.81 -0.61
C VAL A 36 2.06 2.19 -2.05
N ALA A 37 3.23 1.75 -2.49
CA ALA A 37 3.82 2.02 -3.80
C ALA A 37 2.98 1.43 -4.94
N ASP A 38 2.60 0.17 -4.80
CA ASP A 38 2.00 -0.66 -5.84
C ASP A 38 1.01 -1.69 -5.25
N GLN A 39 0.41 -2.50 -6.12
CA GLN A 39 -0.57 -3.51 -5.70
C GLN A 39 0.07 -4.71 -4.99
N ASP A 40 1.34 -5.01 -5.24
CA ASP A 40 2.05 -6.11 -4.58
C ASP A 40 2.31 -5.76 -3.12
N GLU A 41 2.77 -4.53 -2.84
CA GLU A 41 2.90 -4.02 -1.47
C GLU A 41 1.52 -3.94 -0.77
N ALA A 42 0.45 -3.59 -1.50
CA ALA A 42 -0.91 -3.65 -0.97
C ALA A 42 -1.30 -5.08 -0.54
N ALA A 43 -1.03 -6.07 -1.39
CA ALA A 43 -1.34 -7.47 -1.11
C ALA A 43 -0.52 -7.99 0.08
N GLU A 44 0.76 -7.63 0.17
CA GLU A 44 1.62 -7.98 1.32
C GLU A 44 1.11 -7.33 2.61
N TYR A 45 0.72 -6.05 2.56
CA TYR A 45 0.17 -5.35 3.72
C TYR A 45 -1.10 -6.01 4.26
N VAL A 46 -2.01 -6.45 3.37
CA VAL A 46 -3.20 -7.19 3.78
C VAL A 46 -2.80 -8.55 4.37
N ARG A 47 -1.94 -9.33 3.71
CA ARG A 47 -1.53 -10.67 4.20
C ARG A 47 -0.84 -10.65 5.56
N THR A 48 -0.17 -9.55 5.88
CA THR A 48 0.56 -9.35 7.14
C THR A 48 -0.24 -8.55 8.16
N ALA A 49 -1.48 -8.16 7.84
CA ALA A 49 -2.33 -7.44 8.77
C ALA A 49 -2.62 -8.28 10.02
N PRO A 50 -2.63 -7.66 11.21
CA PRO A 50 -3.06 -8.34 12.41
C PRO A 50 -4.52 -8.77 12.22
N TYR A 51 -4.87 -9.95 12.74
CA TYR A 51 -6.24 -10.48 12.65
C TYR A 51 -6.75 -10.63 11.21
N PHE A 52 -5.89 -11.11 10.31
CA PHE A 52 -6.22 -11.33 8.90
C PHE A 52 -7.54 -12.11 8.70
N ASP A 53 -7.79 -13.12 9.52
CA ASP A 53 -9.02 -13.94 9.47
C ASP A 53 -10.30 -13.17 9.90
N GLU A 54 -10.15 -11.99 10.50
CA GLU A 54 -11.26 -11.14 10.96
C GLU A 54 -11.56 -9.99 9.97
N ILE A 55 -10.85 -9.91 8.85
CA ILE A 55 -11.07 -8.89 7.81
C ILE A 55 -12.42 -9.11 7.14
N GLU A 56 -13.23 -8.06 7.05
CA GLU A 56 -14.52 -8.05 6.36
C GLU A 56 -14.42 -7.38 4.98
N PHE A 57 -13.76 -6.22 4.91
CA PHE A 57 -13.60 -5.46 3.67
C PHE A 57 -12.16 -4.97 3.48
N ILE A 58 -11.74 -4.91 2.22
CA ILE A 58 -10.49 -4.30 1.79
C ILE A 58 -10.81 -3.30 0.69
N ASP A 59 -10.58 -2.02 0.95
CA ASP A 59 -10.66 -0.98 -0.07
C ASP A 59 -9.29 -0.66 -0.61
N LEU A 60 -9.12 -0.81 -1.92
CA LEU A 60 -7.89 -0.46 -2.64
C LEU A 60 -8.20 0.69 -3.62
N VAL A 61 -7.60 1.85 -3.36
CA VAL A 61 -7.86 3.08 -4.14
C VAL A 61 -6.56 3.57 -4.78
N LEU A 62 -6.55 3.68 -6.11
CA LEU A 62 -5.48 4.37 -6.83
C LEU A 62 -5.59 5.88 -6.59
N ILE A 63 -4.55 6.47 -6.01
CA ILE A 63 -4.43 7.90 -5.81
C ILE A 63 -3.99 8.53 -7.14
N PRO A 64 -4.83 9.37 -7.76
CA PRO A 64 -4.45 10.10 -8.95
C PRO A 64 -3.23 10.96 -8.62
N ARG A 65 -2.24 10.98 -9.51
CA ARG A 65 -1.23 12.04 -9.48
C ARG A 65 -2.02 13.31 -9.80
N ARG A 66 -2.31 14.17 -8.81
CA ARG A 66 -2.79 15.52 -9.13
C ARG A 66 -1.78 16.07 -10.12
N GLN A 67 -2.22 16.37 -11.34
CA GLN A 67 -1.44 17.18 -12.25
C GLN A 67 -1.08 18.45 -11.48
N ALA A 68 0.21 18.70 -11.27
CA ALA A 68 0.72 19.99 -10.85
C ALA A 68 0.56 21.04 -11.98
N GLU A 69 -0.53 21.00 -12.74
CA GLU A 69 -0.80 21.80 -13.94
C GLU A 69 -2.14 22.57 -13.83
N GLN A 70 -2.59 22.88 -12.60
CA GLN A 70 -3.69 23.83 -12.39
C GLN A 70 -3.29 24.89 -11.37
N ALA A 71 -2.20 25.59 -11.66
CA ALA A 71 -1.86 26.90 -11.10
C ALA A 71 -0.78 27.53 -12.00
N ALA A 72 -1.14 27.76 -13.27
CA ALA A 72 -0.43 28.67 -14.16
C ALA A 72 -1.28 29.93 -14.33
#